data_AF-A0A2N2I0Y7-F1
#
_entry.id   AF-A0A2N2I0Y7-F1
#
_cell.length_a   1.000
_cell.length_b   1.000
_cell.length_c   1.000
_cell.angle_alpha   90.00
_cell.angle_beta   90.00
_cell.angle_gamma   90.00
#
_symmetry.space_group_name_H-M   'P 1'
#
loop_
_entity.id
_entity.type
_entity.pdbx_description
1 polymer ?
#
loop_
_entity_poly.entity_id
_entity_poly.type
_entity_poly.pdbx_seq_one_letter_code
_entity_poly.pdbx_strand_id
1 'polypeptide(L)'
;MARARETTETGLVKDRDCPGEADECQGQNTENVVLVHREVPRGTFRVLVRCNRLGEARPPLRVRVGARVGQRSYATVLELEGVGAERLMTFEL
;
A
#
# COMPACT_ATOMS: atom_id res chain seq x y z
N MET A 1 -10.70 -21.27 7.77
CA MET A 1 -11.47 -20.54 6.74
C MET A 1 -10.76 -19.22 6.52
N ALA A 2 -10.11 -19.01 5.37
CA ALA A 2 -9.43 -17.74 5.06
C ALA A 2 -10.50 -16.66 4.85
N ARG A 3 -10.39 -15.51 5.53
CA ARG A 3 -11.23 -14.35 5.26
C ARG A 3 -11.09 -14.01 3.77
N ALA A 4 -12.21 -13.93 3.05
CA ALA A 4 -12.18 -13.48 1.67
C ALA A 4 -11.58 -12.07 1.65
N ARG A 5 -10.49 -11.87 0.88
CA ARG A 5 -9.87 -10.56 0.69
C ARG A 5 -10.90 -9.66 0.01
N GLU A 6 -11.35 -8.62 0.70
CA GLU A 6 -12.35 -7.70 0.16
C GLU A 6 -11.75 -6.99 -1.05
N THR A 7 -12.47 -7.04 -2.16
CA THR A 7 -12.14 -6.30 -3.38
C THR A 7 -12.86 -4.96 -3.29
N THR A 8 -12.12 -3.86 -3.45
CA THR A 8 -12.74 -2.53 -3.50
C THR A 8 -13.62 -2.39 -4.74
N GLU A 9 -14.52 -1.40 -4.77
CA GLU A 9 -15.30 -1.06 -5.98
C GLU A 9 -14.41 -0.79 -7.21
N THR A 10 -13.17 -0.35 -6.97
CA THR A 10 -12.16 -0.09 -8.00
C THR A 10 -11.34 -1.32 -8.38
N GLY A 11 -11.60 -2.50 -7.81
CA GLY A 11 -10.89 -3.75 -8.12
C GLY A 11 -9.56 -3.93 -7.39
N LEU A 12 -9.25 -3.11 -6.39
CA LEU A 12 -8.06 -3.30 -5.57
C LEU A 12 -8.29 -4.43 -4.58
N VAL A 13 -7.31 -5.34 -4.51
CA VAL A 13 -7.28 -6.46 -3.59
C VAL A 13 -6.00 -6.36 -2.78
N LYS A 14 -6.15 -6.31 -1.46
CA LYS A 14 -5.04 -6.47 -0.54
C LYS A 14 -4.65 -7.95 -0.50
N ASP A 15 -3.35 -8.23 -0.66
CA ASP A 15 -2.82 -9.58 -0.56
C ASP A 15 -2.94 -10.07 0.88
N ARG A 16 -2.05 -9.70 1.78
CA ARG A 16 -2.10 -10.13 3.18
C ARG A 16 -2.38 -8.97 4.11
N ASP A 17 -2.96 -9.26 5.27
CA ASP A 17 -3.08 -8.29 6.35
C ASP A 17 -1.81 -8.29 7.22
N CYS A 18 -0.94 -7.29 7.03
CA CYS A 18 0.34 -7.18 7.73
C CYS A 18 0.41 -5.86 8.53
N PRO A 19 0.60 -5.87 9.87
CA PRO A 19 0.74 -7.00 10.79
C PRO A 19 -0.62 -7.40 11.40
N GLY A 20 -1.55 -7.87 10.57
CA GLY A 20 -2.89 -8.26 11.03
C GLY A 20 -2.84 -9.36 12.11
N GLU A 21 -3.95 -9.54 12.83
CA GLU A 21 -4.04 -10.44 14.00
C GLU A 21 -3.67 -11.89 13.70
N ALA A 22 -3.77 -12.32 12.44
CA ALA A 22 -3.47 -13.68 12.00
C ALA A 22 -1.98 -13.91 11.65
N ASP A 23 -1.11 -12.90 11.79
CA ASP A 23 0.32 -12.94 11.44
C ASP A 23 0.59 -13.60 10.07
N GLU A 24 -0.22 -13.24 9.07
CA GLU A 24 -0.13 -13.80 7.71
C GLU A 24 1.24 -13.54 7.06
N CYS A 25 2.00 -12.61 7.64
CA CYS A 25 3.22 -12.06 7.09
C CYS A 25 4.46 -12.50 7.87
N GLN A 26 4.32 -13.36 8.88
CA GLN A 26 5.43 -13.96 9.64
C GLN A 26 6.39 -12.89 10.16
N GLY A 27 5.85 -11.83 10.78
CA GLY A 27 6.61 -10.68 11.27
C GLY A 27 7.11 -9.70 10.19
N GLN A 28 6.81 -9.90 8.91
CA GLN A 28 7.11 -8.90 7.87
C GLN A 28 6.12 -7.75 7.91
N ASN A 29 6.65 -6.52 7.94
CA ASN A 29 5.87 -5.29 7.84
C ASN A 29 5.80 -4.80 6.38
N THR A 30 5.28 -5.66 5.49
CA THR A 30 5.14 -5.38 4.06
C THR A 30 3.77 -5.79 3.59
N GLU A 31 3.00 -4.85 3.06
CA GLU A 31 1.67 -5.07 2.53
C GLU A 31 1.65 -4.83 1.01
N ASN A 32 1.04 -5.76 0.27
CA ASN A 32 0.88 -5.64 -1.17
C ASN A 32 -0.59 -5.41 -1.51
N VAL A 33 -0.84 -4.48 -2.41
CA VAL A 33 -2.17 -4.22 -2.99
C VAL A 33 -2.06 -4.38 -4.50
N VAL A 34 -2.99 -5.14 -5.07
CA VAL A 34 -3.01 -5.46 -6.50
C VAL A 34 -4.33 -5.01 -7.10
N LEU A 35 -4.27 -4.38 -8.27
CA LEU A 35 -5.46 -4.06 -9.06
C LEU A 35 -5.85 -5.29 -9.88
N VAL A 36 -6.93 -5.96 -9.49
CA VAL A 36 -7.48 -7.12 -10.20
C VAL A 36 -8.49 -6.61 -11.22
N HIS A 37 -8.00 -6.30 -12.41
CA HIS A 37 -8.81 -5.93 -13.57
C HIS A 37 -8.38 -6.73 -14.79
N ARG A 38 -9.33 -7.10 -15.66
CA ARG A 38 -9.02 -7.78 -16.93
C ARG A 38 -8.21 -6.88 -17.85
N GLU A 39 -8.51 -5.58 -17.85
CA GLU A 39 -7.78 -4.54 -18.55
C GLU A 39 -7.60 -3.35 -17.61
N VAL A 40 -6.35 -3.03 -17.25
CA VAL A 40 -6.06 -1.86 -16.42
C VAL A 40 -6.17 -0.61 -17.29
N PRO A 41 -7.00 0.39 -16.94
CA PRO A 41 -7.16 1.59 -17.74
C PRO A 41 -5.84 2.37 -17.81
N ARG A 42 -5.48 2.86 -19.01
CA ARG A 42 -4.33 3.75 -19.18
C ARG A 42 -4.57 5.09 -18.51
N GLY A 43 -3.50 5.74 -18.06
CA GLY A 43 -3.57 7.07 -17.48
C GLY A 43 -2.82 7.21 -16.16
N THR A 44 -3.25 8.21 -15.37
CA THR A 44 -2.56 8.63 -14.16
C THR A 44 -3.16 7.96 -12.92
N PHE A 45 -2.33 7.22 -12.19
CA PHE A 45 -2.66 6.59 -10.93
C PHE A 45 -2.09 7.42 -9.77
N ARG A 46 -2.91 7.66 -8.75
CA ARG A 46 -2.52 8.43 -7.56
C ARG A 46 -2.65 7.54 -6.33
N VAL A 47 -1.56 7.39 -5.58
CA VAL A 47 -1.52 6.63 -4.33
C VAL A 47 -1.24 7.60 -3.19
N LEU A 48 -2.17 7.68 -2.24
CA LEU A 48 -2.02 8.46 -1.01
C LEU A 48 -1.59 7.54 0.12
N VAL A 49 -0.45 7.84 0.74
CA VAL A 49 0.03 7.15 1.93
C VAL A 49 -0.21 8.07 3.13
N ARG A 50 -0.99 7.60 4.10
CA ARG A 50 -1.37 8.36 5.31
C ARG A 50 -1.00 7.60 6.57
N CYS A 51 -0.35 8.27 7.52
CA CYS A 51 -0.18 7.73 8.86
C CYS A 51 -1.45 7.97 9.69
N ASN A 52 -2.23 6.92 9.93
CA ASN A 52 -3.45 7.03 10.75
C ASN A 52 -3.20 6.79 12.25
N ARG A 53 -2.16 6.02 12.60
CA ARG A 53 -1.80 5.67 13.98
C ARG A 53 -0.32 5.29 14.03
N LEU A 54 0.36 5.62 15.14
CA LEU A 54 1.78 5.28 15.38
C LEU A 54 1.99 4.07 16.29
N GLY A 55 1.03 3.75 17.17
CA GLY A 55 1.26 2.76 18.22
C GLY A 55 2.45 3.18 19.09
N GLU A 56 3.45 2.32 19.20
CA GLU A 56 4.70 2.56 19.94
C GLU A 56 5.82 3.19 19.09
N ALA A 57 5.61 3.34 17.78
CA ALA A 57 6.61 3.91 16.89
C ALA A 57 6.78 5.41 17.11
N ARG A 58 8.01 5.93 16.95
CA ARG A 58 8.33 7.35 17.06
C ARG A 58 8.55 7.96 15.68
N PRO A 59 7.98 9.15 15.40
CA PRO A 59 8.25 9.85 14.14
C PRO A 59 9.71 10.35 14.06
N PRO A 60 10.25 10.58 12.85
CA PRO A 60 9.59 10.36 11.56
C PRO A 60 9.54 8.88 11.17
N LEU A 61 8.44 8.46 10.54
CA LEU A 61 8.31 7.12 9.97
C LEU A 61 8.87 7.09 8.54
N ARG A 62 9.79 6.17 8.29
CA ARG A 62 10.32 5.90 6.95
C ARG A 62 9.57 4.72 6.32
N VAL A 63 8.80 4.98 5.28
CA VAL A 63 7.99 3.98 4.57
C VAL A 63 8.60 3.73 3.19
N ARG A 64 8.96 2.49 2.89
CA ARG A 64 9.37 2.10 1.53
C ARG A 64 8.13 1.80 0.71
N VAL A 65 7.98 2.47 -0.43
CA VAL A 65 6.88 2.22 -1.37
C VAL A 65 7.45 1.78 -2.70
N GLY A 66 7.05 0.59 -3.13
CA GLY A 66 7.33 0.05 -4.46
C GLY A 66 6.05 -0.05 -5.26
N ALA A 67 6.11 0.21 -6.57
CA ALA A 67 4.99 0.03 -7.48
C ALA A 67 5.46 -0.56 -8.80
N ARG A 68 4.65 -1.45 -9.39
CA ARG A 68 4.82 -1.95 -10.76
C ARG A 68 3.59 -1.59 -11.56
N VAL A 69 3.76 -0.75 -12.58
CA VAL A 69 2.67 -0.22 -13.42
C VAL A 69 3.03 -0.54 -14.87
N GLY A 70 2.31 -1.50 -15.45
CA GLY A 70 2.64 -2.05 -16.77
C GLY A 70 4.05 -2.66 -16.78
N GLN A 71 4.93 -2.12 -17.63
CA GLN A 71 6.34 -2.52 -17.73
C GLN A 71 7.28 -1.70 -16.83
N ARG A 72 6.78 -0.64 -16.17
CA ARG A 72 7.59 0.27 -15.35
C ARG A 72 7.57 -0.16 -13.88
N SER A 73 8.72 -0.04 -13.23
CA SER A 73 8.88 -0.25 -11.79
C SER A 73 9.34 1.04 -11.12
N TYR A 74 8.76 1.36 -9.97
CA TYR A 74 9.06 2.53 -9.17
C TYR A 74 9.40 2.10 -7.74
N ALA A 75 10.33 2.80 -7.10
CA ALA A 75 10.65 2.62 -5.68
C ALA A 75 11.00 3.98 -5.06
N THR A 76 10.47 4.25 -3.88
CA THR A 76 10.79 5.45 -3.11
C THR A 76 10.77 5.18 -1.61
N VAL A 77 11.36 6.10 -0.85
CA VAL A 77 11.22 6.17 0.61
C VAL A 77 10.45 7.44 0.94
N LEU A 78 9.35 7.31 1.66
CA LEU A 78 8.54 8.41 2.16
C LEU A 78 8.84 8.62 3.63
N GLU A 79 8.99 9.87 4.03
CA GLU A 79 9.05 10.27 5.44
C GLU A 79 7.71 10.87 5.86
N LEU A 80 7.12 10.29 6.91
CA LEU A 80 5.87 10.74 7.53
C LEU A 80 6.18 11.30 8.91
N GLU A 81 5.91 12.59 9.10
CA GLU A 81 6.26 13.33 10.33
C GLU A 81 5.43 12.95 11.56
N GLY A 82 4.36 12.17 11.39
CA GLY A 82 3.51 11.73 12.49
C GLY A 82 2.09 11.38 12.03
N VAL A 83 1.20 11.21 13.00
CA VAL A 83 -0.23 10.95 12.74
C VAL A 83 -0.83 12.10 11.93
N GLY A 84 -1.60 11.76 10.90
CA GLY A 84 -2.20 12.70 9.97
C GLY A 84 -1.29 13.11 8.81
N ALA A 85 0.02 12.80 8.86
CA ALA A 85 0.93 13.08 7.75
C ALA A 85 0.53 12.26 6.51
N GLU A 86 0.57 12.93 5.36
CA GLU A 86 0.20 12.39 4.06
C GLU A 86 1.32 12.59 3.04
N ARG A 87 1.47 11.61 2.15
CA ARG A 87 2.34 11.68 0.98
C ARG A 87 1.61 11.12 -0.22
N LEU A 88 1.57 11.90 -1.29
CA LEU A 88 0.96 11.50 -2.54
C LEU A 88 2.04 11.07 -3.53
N MET A 89 1.79 9.95 -4.18
CA MET A 89 2.59 9.45 -5.29
C MET A 89 1.75 9.38 -6.55
N THR A 90 2.36 9.67 -7.69
CA THR A 90 1.72 9.64 -8.99
C THR A 90 2.49 8.69 -9.91
N PHE A 91 1.75 7.84 -10.63
CA PHE A 91 2.29 6.90 -11.61
C PHE A 91 1.53 7.03 -12.93
N GLU A 92 2.18 6.67 -14.03
CA GLU A 92 1.56 6.66 -15.36
C GLU A 92 1.65 5.26 -15.96
N LEU A 93 0.54 4.80 -16.53
CA LEU A 93 0.41 3.58 -17.33
C LEU A 93 0.18 3.90 -18.81
#